data_AF-A0A846W4R5-F1
#
_entry.id   AF-A0A846W4R5-F1
#
_cell.length_a   1.000
_cell.length_b   1.000
_cell.length_c   1.000
_cell.angle_alpha   90.00
_cell.angle_beta   90.00
_cell.angle_gamma   90.00
#
_symmetry.space_group_name_H-M   'P 1'
#
loop_
_entity.id
_entity.type
_entity.pdbx_description
1 polymer ?
#
loop_
_entity_poly.entity_id
_entity_poly.type
_entity_poly.pdbx_seq_one_letter_code
_entity_poly.pdbx_strand_id
1 'polypeptide(L)'
;MDDSSLTWDDGALVTIDQRGLPHEVRELRLTTVDQVIDAITTLAIRGAPAIGIAGAFGVVIATRAHTTVVDAATQADDEHGCGAAEQVGQRSAAVSRESVRAGLSGGGVVDVAAVEAEADRIAAARPTAVNLAWAVERVRARIPEGADAVLAETLGMLAEDGRVNLAAATHAADLVQQLCGDRPLRLLTHCNTGRLATSAVGTAIGALRVLHERGAVTDVIVDETRPLLQGARLTAWELAEAGIPHRLTIDSAAAWAMATGQVDAVLVGADRITANGDVANKIGTFGLALAARHHGLPFIVVAPESTRDTAMATGAQIVVEQRAAAEVTGFGGVEAAPAGTAVFNPAFDVTPADLVTAVVTENGVVYRNADTFAGNGRAASSASDMAGRALAAVARQLYERGWMPGTAGNISVRSGSDDALITASGLSKGELTERDAVRVRVADTTAYPGQDRKPSAETSIHTAVYRTRDAGAVVHVHSPFATALATTARPGDTVRVSGYELIKGFGLDDPSTVDVPVFANWPDVARIGADIEYYLRENPGAAPILFITGHGITAWGDTLAQARDRAECLEALCELIARTGRTDATPFEIGPR
;
A
#
# COMPACT_ATOMS: atom_id res chain seq x y z
N MET A 1 20.14 17.07 -5.37
CA MET A 1 19.57 17.98 -6.38
C MET A 1 18.39 18.65 -5.73
N ASP A 2 18.17 19.93 -6.02
CA ASP A 2 17.06 20.69 -5.45
C ASP A 2 15.75 20.06 -5.96
N ASP A 3 15.07 19.28 -5.11
CA ASP A 3 13.92 18.40 -5.47
C ASP A 3 12.60 19.19 -5.47
N SER A 4 12.68 20.50 -5.77
CA SER A 4 11.56 21.43 -5.76
C SER A 4 10.91 21.54 -7.15
N SER A 5 9.59 21.52 -7.21
CA SER A 5 8.82 21.79 -8.44
C SER A 5 8.60 23.29 -8.69
N LEU A 6 8.91 24.13 -7.69
CA LEU A 6 8.74 25.58 -7.70
C LEU A 6 10.06 26.21 -7.25
N THR A 7 10.66 27.03 -8.11
CA THR A 7 11.89 27.75 -7.78
C THR A 7 11.74 29.23 -8.08
N TRP A 8 12.49 30.05 -7.36
CA TRP A 8 12.59 31.47 -7.64
C TRP A 8 13.93 31.74 -8.30
N ASP A 9 13.89 32.21 -9.54
CA ASP A 9 15.10 32.49 -10.31
C ASP A 9 14.96 33.83 -11.03
N ASP A 10 15.95 34.70 -10.86
CA ASP A 10 16.07 36.04 -11.47
C ASP A 10 14.72 36.75 -11.67
N GLY A 11 13.99 36.90 -10.55
CA GLY A 11 12.73 37.63 -10.46
C GLY A 11 11.49 36.94 -11.03
N ALA A 12 11.58 35.65 -11.33
CA ALA A 12 10.47 34.85 -11.84
C ALA A 12 10.20 33.63 -10.97
N LEU A 13 8.93 33.21 -10.95
CA LEU A 13 8.55 31.86 -10.53
C LEU A 13 8.83 30.89 -11.68
N VAL A 14 9.68 29.90 -11.44
CA VAL A 14 10.04 28.85 -12.40
C VAL A 14 9.43 27.52 -11.96
N THR A 15 8.75 26.85 -12.88
CA THR A 15 8.07 25.56 -12.63
C THR A 15 7.92 24.74 -13.92
N ILE A 16 7.48 23.49 -13.82
CA ILE A 16 7.20 22.62 -14.97
C ILE A 16 5.72 22.75 -15.37
N ASP A 17 5.44 22.89 -16.67
CA ASP A 17 4.09 22.83 -17.21
C ASP A 17 3.53 21.40 -17.13
N GLN A 18 2.74 21.12 -16.09
CA GLN A 18 2.17 19.79 -15.88
C GLN A 18 1.12 19.37 -16.94
N ARG A 19 0.72 20.27 -17.85
CA ARG A 19 -0.16 19.93 -18.99
C ARG A 19 0.60 19.22 -20.11
N GLY A 20 1.89 19.53 -20.27
CA GLY A 20 2.76 18.93 -21.29
C GLY A 20 3.24 17.53 -20.93
N LEU A 21 3.27 17.20 -19.63
CA LEU A 21 3.67 15.88 -19.15
C LEU A 21 2.65 14.78 -19.53
N PRO A 22 3.12 13.58 -19.94
CA PRO A 22 4.51 13.12 -19.92
C PRO A 22 5.29 13.34 -21.22
N HIS A 23 4.68 13.98 -22.24
CA HIS A 23 5.25 14.06 -23.59
C HIS A 23 6.38 15.07 -23.70
N GLU A 24 6.28 16.20 -22.99
CA GLU A 24 7.24 17.28 -23.03
C GLU A 24 7.46 17.86 -21.64
N VAL A 25 8.73 17.95 -21.22
CA VAL A 25 9.12 18.70 -20.02
C VAL A 25 9.36 20.16 -20.44
N ARG A 26 8.31 20.97 -20.34
CA ARG A 26 8.37 22.40 -20.62
C ARG A 26 8.50 23.19 -19.32
N GLU A 27 9.54 24.00 -19.23
CA GLU A 27 9.69 24.98 -18.15
C GLU A 27 8.82 26.22 -18.40
N LEU A 28 8.14 26.68 -17.36
CA LEU A 28 7.41 27.94 -17.31
C LEU A 28 8.19 28.91 -16.45
N ARG A 29 8.42 30.10 -17.00
CA ARG A 29 9.00 31.24 -16.29
C ARG A 29 7.95 32.33 -16.20
N LEU A 30 7.39 32.51 -15.01
CA LEU A 30 6.24 33.38 -14.74
C LEU A 30 6.74 34.66 -14.08
N THR A 31 6.54 35.79 -14.77
CA THR A 31 7.01 37.12 -14.38
C THR A 31 5.88 38.10 -14.11
N THR A 32 4.62 37.71 -14.32
CA THR A 32 3.44 38.54 -14.06
C THR A 32 2.38 37.79 -13.25
N VAL A 33 1.53 38.53 -12.53
CA VAL A 33 0.41 37.95 -11.77
C VAL A 33 -0.56 37.20 -12.69
N ASP A 34 -0.86 37.76 -13.87
CA ASP A 34 -1.73 37.12 -14.86
C ASP A 34 -1.21 35.74 -15.28
N GLN A 35 0.11 35.60 -15.47
CA GLN A 35 0.73 34.33 -15.82
C GLN A 35 0.63 33.30 -14.69
N VAL A 36 0.76 33.73 -13.42
CA VAL A 36 0.57 32.85 -12.25
C VAL A 36 -0.88 32.38 -12.16
N ILE A 37 -1.84 33.29 -12.32
CA ILE A 37 -3.28 32.97 -12.32
C ILE A 37 -3.63 32.01 -13.47
N ASP A 38 -3.13 32.24 -14.68
CA ASP A 38 -3.33 31.34 -15.82
C ASP A 38 -2.74 29.95 -15.54
N ALA A 39 -1.53 29.87 -15.00
CA ALA A 39 -0.88 28.61 -14.69
C ALA A 39 -1.67 27.79 -13.65
N ILE A 40 -2.24 28.44 -12.63
CA ILE A 40 -3.09 27.82 -11.60
C ILE A 40 -4.44 27.37 -12.19
N THR A 41 -5.11 28.23 -12.97
CA THR A 41 -6.46 27.97 -13.48
C THR A 41 -6.49 26.91 -14.58
N THR A 42 -5.46 26.88 -15.44
CA THR A 42 -5.32 25.89 -16.52
C THR A 42 -4.68 24.57 -16.08
N LEU A 43 -4.37 24.43 -14.78
CA LEU A 43 -3.74 23.24 -14.18
C LEU A 43 -2.32 22.95 -14.70
N ALA A 44 -1.60 23.99 -15.13
CA ALA A 44 -0.16 23.94 -15.36
C ALA A 44 0.59 23.79 -14.02
N ILE A 45 0.10 24.46 -12.97
CA ILE A 45 0.46 24.23 -11.57
C ILE A 45 -0.77 23.65 -10.87
N ARG A 46 -0.60 22.52 -10.18
CA ARG A 46 -1.69 21.82 -9.48
C ARG A 46 -1.19 21.15 -8.21
N GLY A 47 -2.13 20.75 -7.37
CA GLY A 47 -1.87 20.25 -6.03
C GLY A 47 -1.96 21.39 -5.01
N ALA A 48 -2.62 21.13 -3.88
CA ALA A 48 -3.05 22.19 -2.98
C ALA A 48 -1.87 22.99 -2.37
N PRO A 49 -0.78 22.35 -1.89
CA PRO A 49 0.39 23.09 -1.40
C PRO A 49 1.12 23.85 -2.52
N ALA A 50 1.29 23.22 -3.70
CA ALA A 50 1.98 23.82 -4.84
C ALA A 50 1.31 25.12 -5.29
N ILE A 51 -0.01 25.11 -5.42
CA ILE A 51 -0.79 26.29 -5.81
C ILE A 51 -0.68 27.38 -4.74
N GLY A 52 -0.68 27.03 -3.45
CA GLY A 52 -0.47 27.99 -2.36
C GLY A 52 0.85 28.74 -2.49
N ILE A 53 1.95 28.01 -2.64
CA ILE A 53 3.29 28.61 -2.78
C ILE A 53 3.42 29.39 -4.09
N ALA A 54 2.84 28.90 -5.19
CA ALA A 54 2.78 29.66 -6.45
C ALA A 54 2.02 30.98 -6.28
N GLY A 55 0.92 30.99 -5.52
CA GLY A 55 0.18 32.20 -5.18
C GLY A 55 1.00 33.19 -4.36
N ALA A 56 1.76 32.70 -3.37
CA ALA A 56 2.67 33.52 -2.58
C ALA A 56 3.78 34.15 -3.45
N PHE A 57 4.37 33.40 -4.39
CA PHE A 57 5.28 33.96 -5.39
C PHE A 57 4.59 34.99 -6.31
N GLY A 58 3.31 34.79 -6.64
CA GLY A 58 2.50 35.81 -7.33
C GLY A 58 2.44 37.12 -6.56
N VAL A 59 2.32 37.08 -5.22
CA VAL A 59 2.37 38.29 -4.38
C VAL A 59 3.77 38.91 -4.40
N VAL A 60 4.86 38.12 -4.43
CA VAL A 60 6.22 38.65 -4.64
C VAL A 60 6.31 39.43 -5.95
N ILE A 61 5.80 38.87 -7.04
CA ILE A 61 5.77 39.50 -8.37
C ILE A 61 4.97 40.80 -8.31
N ALA A 62 3.78 40.79 -7.69
CA ALA A 62 2.94 41.98 -7.52
C ALA A 62 3.67 43.07 -6.72
N THR A 63 4.27 42.73 -5.57
CA THR A 63 5.01 43.68 -4.74
C THR A 63 6.17 44.30 -5.51
N ARG A 64 6.91 43.52 -6.31
CA ARG A 64 7.98 44.06 -7.18
C ARG A 64 7.44 45.01 -8.23
N ALA A 65 6.36 44.64 -8.91
CA ALA A 65 5.74 45.46 -9.96
C ALA A 65 5.17 46.79 -9.43
N HIS A 66 4.76 46.82 -8.17
CA HIS A 66 4.18 47.99 -7.49
C HIS A 66 5.13 48.65 -6.48
N THR A 67 6.42 48.35 -6.55
CA THR A 67 7.45 49.07 -5.77
C THR A 67 8.07 50.16 -6.65
N THR A 68 7.94 51.41 -6.21
CA THR A 68 8.62 52.53 -6.88
C THR A 68 10.01 52.66 -6.26
N VAL A 69 11.06 52.53 -7.07
CA VAL A 69 12.42 52.83 -6.63
C VAL A 69 12.50 54.33 -6.39
N VAL A 70 12.73 54.74 -5.14
CA VAL A 70 13.02 56.14 -4.85
C VAL A 70 14.48 56.35 -5.21
N ASP A 71 14.73 56.96 -6.36
CA ASP A 71 16.07 57.46 -6.67
C ASP A 71 16.47 58.47 -5.60
N ALA A 72 17.51 58.16 -4.83
CA ALA A 72 18.12 59.08 -3.88
C ALA A 72 18.86 60.25 -4.56
N ALA A 73 18.46 60.63 -5.78
CA ALA A 73 19.12 61.65 -6.61
C ALA A 73 18.25 62.88 -6.89
N THR A 74 17.08 63.03 -6.27
CA THR A 74 16.27 64.26 -6.37
C THR A 74 16.02 64.91 -5.02
N GLN A 75 17.10 65.28 -4.34
CA GLN A 75 17.06 66.25 -3.24
C GLN A 75 18.39 66.99 -3.06
N ALA A 76 19.00 67.43 -4.16
CA ALA A 76 20.01 68.50 -4.16
C ALA A 76 20.23 68.92 -5.62
N ASP A 77 19.46 69.89 -6.11
CA ASP A 77 19.88 70.77 -7.20
C ASP A 77 18.84 71.90 -7.35
N ASP A 78 18.88 72.82 -6.38
CA ASP A 78 18.57 74.22 -6.59
C ASP A 78 19.66 74.99 -5.85
N GLU A 79 20.83 75.15 -6.50
CA GLU A 79 21.64 76.37 -6.54
C GLU A 79 23.10 76.10 -7.00
N HIS A 80 23.45 76.74 -8.12
CA HIS A 80 24.81 77.15 -8.55
C HIS A 80 25.79 76.12 -9.16
N GLY A 81 25.85 76.12 -10.50
CA GLY A 81 27.01 76.71 -11.19
C GLY A 81 28.13 75.82 -11.76
N CYS A 82 28.13 75.68 -13.09
CA CYS A 82 29.28 75.73 -14.02
C CYS A 82 30.38 74.65 -13.98
N GLY A 83 30.60 73.98 -15.13
CA GLY A 83 31.97 73.73 -15.64
C GLY A 83 32.34 72.30 -16.10
N ALA A 84 32.14 72.04 -17.39
CA ALA A 84 33.04 71.40 -18.36
C ALA A 84 33.65 69.97 -18.19
N ALA A 85 33.51 69.23 -19.31
CA ALA A 85 34.51 68.42 -20.04
C ALA A 85 34.60 66.88 -19.87
N GLU A 86 34.30 66.24 -21.00
CA GLU A 86 34.68 64.92 -21.57
C GLU A 86 35.87 64.15 -20.97
N GLN A 87 35.70 62.83 -20.83
CA GLN A 87 36.59 61.85 -21.50
C GLN A 87 36.03 60.41 -21.52
N VAL A 88 36.11 59.81 -22.71
CA VAL A 88 35.82 58.42 -23.04
C VAL A 88 37.00 57.52 -22.68
N GLY A 89 36.75 56.34 -22.11
CA GLY A 89 37.78 55.33 -21.87
C GLY A 89 37.20 53.94 -21.59
N GLN A 90 37.29 53.05 -22.59
CA GLN A 90 36.99 51.62 -22.52
C GLN A 90 37.86 50.90 -21.47
N ARG A 91 37.28 49.95 -20.72
CA ARG A 91 37.99 48.73 -20.27
C ARG A 91 37.03 47.60 -19.89
N SER A 92 37.49 46.40 -20.24
CA SER A 92 36.82 45.12 -20.26
C SER A 92 37.00 44.33 -18.96
N ALA A 93 36.01 43.47 -18.69
CA ALA A 93 36.04 42.17 -18.01
C ALA A 93 36.98 41.97 -16.81
N ALA A 94 36.39 41.95 -15.61
CA ALA A 94 36.47 40.87 -14.61
C ALA A 94 35.86 41.40 -13.30
N VAL A 95 34.60 41.05 -13.01
CA VAL A 95 33.99 41.36 -11.70
C VAL A 95 33.78 40.06 -10.95
N SER A 96 34.54 39.95 -9.86
CA SER A 96 34.55 38.91 -8.85
C SER A 96 33.19 38.79 -8.15
N ARG A 97 32.91 37.57 -7.65
CA ARG A 97 31.70 37.16 -6.90
C ARG A 97 31.46 37.89 -5.56
N GLU A 98 32.04 39.07 -5.37
CA GLU A 98 31.96 39.84 -4.11
C GLU A 98 31.25 41.19 -4.29
N SER A 99 30.90 41.58 -5.53
CA SER A 99 30.17 42.82 -5.84
C SER A 99 28.64 42.68 -5.86
N VAL A 100 28.09 41.49 -5.62
CA VAL A 100 26.63 41.24 -5.61
C VAL A 100 25.98 41.67 -4.27
N ARG A 101 26.77 42.08 -3.27
CA ARG A 101 26.27 42.44 -1.93
C ARG A 101 26.09 43.94 -1.66
N ALA A 102 26.29 44.83 -2.64
CA ALA A 102 26.36 46.28 -2.38
C ALA A 102 25.51 47.17 -3.31
N GLY A 103 24.43 46.65 -3.93
CA GLY A 103 23.70 47.40 -4.98
C GLY A 103 22.18 47.54 -4.86
N LEU A 104 21.51 47.05 -3.80
CA LEU A 104 20.03 47.09 -3.71
C LEU A 104 19.49 47.36 -2.29
N SER A 105 20.18 48.18 -1.50
CA SER A 105 19.63 48.70 -0.23
C SER A 105 18.94 50.06 -0.42
N GLY A 106 18.15 50.20 -1.48
CA GLY A 106 17.31 51.38 -1.73
C GLY A 106 15.88 51.07 -1.33
N GLY A 107 15.40 51.66 -0.23
CA GLY A 107 14.02 51.51 0.23
C GLY A 107 13.02 52.06 -0.78
N GLY A 108 12.51 51.21 -1.67
CA GLY A 108 11.41 51.53 -2.55
C GLY A 108 10.10 51.65 -1.77
N VAL A 109 9.22 52.54 -2.21
CA VAL A 109 7.88 52.69 -1.62
C VAL A 109 6.93 51.72 -2.35
N VAL A 110 6.34 50.78 -1.60
CA VAL A 110 5.35 49.84 -2.10
C VAL A 110 3.98 50.52 -2.15
N ASP A 111 3.30 50.46 -3.29
CA ASP A 111 1.85 50.75 -3.35
C ASP A 111 1.08 49.55 -2.78
N VAL A 112 0.93 49.57 -1.45
CA VAL A 112 0.28 48.48 -0.70
C VAL A 112 -1.14 48.22 -1.21
N ALA A 113 -1.89 49.25 -1.59
CA ALA A 113 -3.26 49.08 -2.06
C ALA A 113 -3.34 48.33 -3.39
N ALA A 114 -2.43 48.63 -4.33
CA ALA A 114 -2.34 47.90 -5.59
C ALA A 114 -1.93 46.44 -5.39
N VAL A 115 -0.96 46.18 -4.50
CA VAL A 115 -0.53 44.80 -4.18
C VAL A 115 -1.64 44.00 -3.52
N GLU A 116 -2.40 44.59 -2.59
CA GLU A 116 -3.54 43.92 -1.95
C GLU A 116 -4.62 43.54 -2.97
N ALA A 117 -4.88 44.39 -3.97
CA ALA A 117 -5.81 44.07 -5.05
C ALA A 117 -5.34 42.90 -5.91
N GLU A 118 -4.04 42.79 -6.20
CA GLU A 118 -3.47 41.62 -6.90
C GLU A 118 -3.48 40.36 -6.02
N ALA A 119 -3.23 40.49 -4.72
CA ALA A 119 -3.35 39.38 -3.78
C ALA A 119 -4.80 38.84 -3.73
N ASP A 120 -5.80 39.71 -3.78
CA ASP A 120 -7.22 39.31 -3.89
C ASP A 120 -7.48 38.53 -5.18
N ARG A 121 -6.97 39.00 -6.32
CA ARG A 121 -7.10 38.32 -7.61
C ARG A 121 -6.45 36.94 -7.59
N ILE A 122 -5.26 36.81 -7.02
CA ILE A 122 -4.54 35.53 -6.88
C ILE A 122 -5.36 34.58 -6.01
N ALA A 123 -5.80 35.01 -4.82
CA ALA A 123 -6.59 34.19 -3.90
C ALA A 123 -7.90 33.69 -4.54
N ALA A 124 -8.52 34.51 -5.39
CA ALA A 124 -9.75 34.19 -6.10
C ALA A 124 -9.57 33.28 -7.33
N ALA A 125 -8.33 32.98 -7.77
CA ALA A 125 -8.07 32.21 -8.98
C ALA A 125 -8.71 30.81 -8.94
N ARG A 126 -8.75 30.17 -7.76
CA ARG A 126 -9.46 28.91 -7.52
C ARG A 126 -10.14 28.94 -6.15
N PRO A 127 -11.40 29.40 -6.05
CA PRO A 127 -12.08 29.66 -4.77
C PRO A 127 -12.22 28.45 -3.83
N THR A 128 -12.14 27.23 -4.37
CA THR A 128 -12.21 25.98 -3.59
C THR A 128 -10.85 25.53 -3.02
N ALA A 129 -9.74 26.15 -3.45
CA ALA A 129 -8.39 25.82 -3.00
C ALA A 129 -8.01 26.63 -1.75
N VAL A 130 -8.37 26.12 -0.57
CA VAL A 130 -8.12 26.80 0.72
C VAL A 130 -6.63 27.14 0.94
N ASN A 131 -5.72 26.27 0.50
CA ASN A 131 -4.27 26.51 0.59
C ASN A 131 -3.81 27.73 -0.20
N LEU A 132 -4.49 28.09 -1.30
CA LEU A 132 -4.19 29.30 -2.07
C LEU A 132 -4.46 30.55 -1.25
N ALA A 133 -5.68 30.67 -0.73
CA ALA A 133 -6.07 31.80 0.09
C ALA A 133 -5.22 31.90 1.37
N TRP A 134 -4.97 30.78 2.05
CA TRP A 134 -4.11 30.74 3.24
C TRP A 134 -2.68 31.22 2.96
N ALA A 135 -2.06 30.73 1.88
CA ALA A 135 -0.67 31.07 1.55
C ALA A 135 -0.54 32.55 1.17
N VAL A 136 -1.49 33.06 0.39
CA VAL A 136 -1.57 34.48 0.05
C VAL A 136 -1.74 35.33 1.32
N GLU A 137 -2.67 34.98 2.20
CA GLU A 137 -2.90 35.70 3.47
C GLU A 137 -1.64 35.73 4.36
N ARG A 138 -0.91 34.61 4.42
CA ARG A 138 0.33 34.54 5.20
C ARG A 138 1.37 35.54 4.73
N VAL A 139 1.56 35.69 3.42
CA VAL A 139 2.56 36.63 2.88
C VAL A 139 2.04 38.06 2.79
N ARG A 140 0.71 38.28 2.79
CA ARG A 140 0.10 39.63 2.81
C ARG A 140 0.62 40.49 3.96
N ALA A 141 0.77 39.89 5.14
CA ALA A 141 1.29 40.58 6.32
C ALA A 141 2.69 41.18 6.12
N ARG A 142 3.45 40.71 5.12
CA ARG A 142 4.82 41.15 4.80
C ARG A 142 4.86 42.18 3.66
N ILE A 143 3.74 42.48 2.98
CA ILE A 143 3.67 43.43 1.86
C ILE A 143 4.25 44.82 2.23
N PRO A 144 3.93 45.42 3.40
CA PRO A 144 4.47 46.73 3.75
C PRO A 144 6.00 46.77 3.92
N GLU A 145 6.63 45.62 4.10
CA GLU A 145 8.08 45.47 4.28
C GLU A 145 8.83 45.30 2.95
N GLY A 146 8.12 45.26 1.82
CA GLY A 146 8.72 45.19 0.49
C GLY A 146 8.87 43.77 -0.07
N ALA A 147 9.20 43.71 -1.36
CA ALA A 147 9.23 42.46 -2.11
C ALA A 147 10.21 41.40 -1.55
N ASP A 148 11.34 41.84 -0.99
CA ASP A 148 12.32 40.91 -0.42
C ASP A 148 11.82 40.29 0.89
N ALA A 149 11.02 40.99 1.68
CA ALA A 149 10.40 40.44 2.88
C ALA A 149 9.31 39.41 2.52
N VAL A 150 8.49 39.71 1.51
CA VAL A 150 7.49 38.77 0.96
C VAL A 150 8.18 37.54 0.36
N LEU A 151 9.28 37.73 -0.38
CA LEU A 151 10.07 36.64 -0.95
C LEU A 151 10.71 35.77 0.13
N ALA A 152 11.29 36.38 1.17
CA ALA A 152 11.87 35.65 2.29
C ALA A 152 10.83 34.77 3.01
N GLU A 153 9.62 35.30 3.25
CA GLU A 153 8.52 34.51 3.81
C GLU A 153 8.09 33.39 2.87
N THR A 154 7.97 33.68 1.57
CA THR A 154 7.59 32.69 0.54
C THR A 154 8.60 31.55 0.44
N LEU A 155 9.90 31.85 0.43
CA LEU A 155 10.97 30.85 0.45
C LEU A 155 11.00 30.09 1.79
N GLY A 156 10.66 30.76 2.89
CA GLY A 156 10.44 30.13 4.20
C GLY A 156 9.31 29.11 4.15
N MET A 157 8.17 29.46 3.55
CA MET A 157 7.03 28.55 3.34
C MET A 157 7.40 27.37 2.44
N LEU A 158 8.17 27.60 1.37
CA LEU A 158 8.68 26.55 0.49
C LEU A 158 9.56 25.55 1.25
N ALA A 159 10.51 26.04 2.04
CA ALA A 159 11.38 25.21 2.87
C ALA A 159 10.60 24.48 3.98
N GLU A 160 9.59 25.13 4.55
CA GLU A 160 8.69 24.55 5.55
C GLU A 160 7.89 23.38 4.97
N ASP A 161 7.27 23.55 3.80
CA ASP A 161 6.53 22.49 3.08
C ASP A 161 7.43 21.28 2.79
N GLY A 162 8.65 21.51 2.30
CA GLY A 162 9.63 20.43 2.08
C GLY A 162 9.96 19.65 3.35
N ARG A 163 10.20 20.34 4.48
CA ARG A 163 10.49 19.70 5.78
C ARG A 163 9.29 18.92 6.30
N VAL A 164 8.09 19.50 6.21
CA VAL A 164 6.83 18.89 6.66
C VAL A 164 6.53 17.62 5.87
N ASN A 165 6.61 17.70 4.54
CA ASN A 165 6.34 16.58 3.66
C ASN A 165 7.36 15.45 3.85
N LEU A 166 8.65 15.76 4.01
CA LEU A 166 9.68 14.76 4.32
C LEU A 166 9.43 14.05 5.66
N ALA A 167 9.03 14.80 6.69
CA ALA A 167 8.71 14.21 8.00
C ALA A 167 7.49 13.28 7.90
N ALA A 168 6.40 13.72 7.25
CA ALA A 168 5.21 12.90 7.04
C ALA A 168 5.52 11.63 6.22
N ALA A 169 6.29 11.78 5.13
CA ALA A 169 6.75 10.67 4.29
C ALA A 169 7.60 9.66 5.08
N THR A 170 8.52 10.16 5.93
CA THR A 170 9.37 9.32 6.77
C THR A 170 8.55 8.53 7.78
N HIS A 171 7.64 9.19 8.50
CA HIS A 171 6.73 8.52 9.44
C HIS A 171 5.83 7.49 8.75
N ALA A 172 5.37 7.78 7.53
CA ALA A 172 4.56 6.85 6.76
C ALA A 172 5.37 5.63 6.33
N ALA A 173 6.61 5.81 5.87
CA ALA A 173 7.52 4.73 5.55
C ALA A 173 7.83 3.84 6.77
N ASP A 174 8.09 4.45 7.93
CA ASP A 174 8.32 3.74 9.20
C ASP A 174 7.09 2.91 9.58
N LEU A 175 5.90 3.50 9.48
CA LEU A 175 4.65 2.79 9.73
C LEU A 175 4.45 1.63 8.76
N VAL A 176 4.68 1.83 7.45
CA VAL A 176 4.56 0.77 6.44
C VAL A 176 5.46 -0.41 6.79
N GLN A 177 6.73 -0.19 7.12
CA GLN A 177 7.66 -1.25 7.51
C GLN A 177 7.24 -1.90 8.85
N GLN A 178 6.72 -1.13 9.81
CA GLN A 178 6.17 -1.68 11.05
C GLN A 178 4.99 -2.63 10.79
N LEU A 179 4.10 -2.26 9.85
CA LEU A 179 2.88 -3.02 9.56
C LEU A 179 3.16 -4.23 8.66
N CYS A 180 4.03 -4.09 7.65
CA CYS A 180 4.25 -5.10 6.62
C CYS A 180 5.51 -5.95 6.81
N GLY A 181 6.35 -5.59 7.80
CA GLY A 181 7.66 -6.18 8.05
C GLY A 181 8.78 -5.54 7.22
N ASP A 182 10.02 -5.80 7.64
CA ASP A 182 11.22 -5.27 6.97
C ASP A 182 11.63 -6.18 5.79
N ARG A 183 10.88 -6.04 4.68
CA ARG A 183 11.10 -6.76 3.42
C ARG A 183 10.76 -5.83 2.24
N PRO A 184 11.23 -6.15 1.02
CA PRO A 184 10.72 -5.50 -0.18
C PRO A 184 9.19 -5.68 -0.33
N LEU A 185 8.49 -4.57 -0.56
CA LEU A 185 7.02 -4.48 -0.63
C LEU A 185 6.55 -4.14 -2.03
N ARG A 186 5.37 -4.62 -2.38
CA ARG A 186 4.63 -4.20 -3.57
C ARG A 186 3.57 -3.19 -3.14
N LEU A 187 3.68 -1.96 -3.60
CA LEU A 187 2.87 -0.86 -3.08
C LEU A 187 1.89 -0.40 -4.16
N LEU A 188 0.76 0.18 -3.76
CA LEU A 188 -0.19 0.80 -4.68
C LEU A 188 -0.40 2.26 -4.30
N THR A 189 -0.46 3.15 -5.29
CA THR A 189 -0.81 4.56 -5.10
C THR A 189 -1.78 5.06 -6.16
N HIS A 190 -2.43 6.18 -5.84
CA HIS A 190 -3.51 6.76 -6.62
C HIS A 190 -3.38 8.28 -6.70
N CYS A 191 -3.76 8.88 -7.83
CA CYS A 191 -3.51 10.29 -8.18
C CYS A 191 -2.02 10.61 -8.25
N ASN A 192 -1.68 11.91 -8.18
CA ASN A 192 -0.32 12.40 -7.99
C ASN A 192 -0.19 13.13 -6.65
N THR A 193 0.78 12.70 -5.85
CA THR A 193 1.10 13.22 -4.52
C THR A 193 2.60 13.48 -4.36
N GLY A 194 3.31 13.57 -5.47
CA GLY A 194 4.75 13.80 -5.53
C GLY A 194 5.09 15.27 -5.41
N ARG A 195 6.34 15.61 -5.76
CA ARG A 195 6.82 16.99 -5.65
C ARG A 195 6.11 17.94 -6.61
N LEU A 196 5.49 17.43 -7.68
CA LEU A 196 4.68 18.23 -8.59
C LEU A 196 3.32 18.63 -7.98
N ALA A 197 2.82 17.88 -6.99
CA ALA A 197 1.56 18.17 -6.31
C ALA A 197 1.78 18.94 -4.98
N THR A 198 2.97 18.83 -4.42
CA THR A 198 3.46 19.67 -3.32
C THR A 198 4.44 20.71 -3.86
N SER A 199 5.32 21.27 -3.04
CA SER A 199 6.44 22.04 -3.55
C SER A 199 7.75 21.25 -3.63
N ALA A 200 7.93 20.28 -2.73
CA ALA A 200 9.07 19.37 -2.72
C ALA A 200 8.67 18.02 -2.11
N VAL A 201 9.43 16.97 -2.40
CA VAL A 201 9.34 15.59 -1.86
C VAL A 201 8.04 14.84 -2.18
N GLY A 202 6.89 15.41 -1.84
CA GLY A 202 5.57 14.80 -1.92
C GLY A 202 5.13 14.16 -0.61
N THR A 203 3.89 13.66 -0.56
CA THR A 203 3.34 12.96 0.61
C THR A 203 3.41 11.45 0.43
N ALA A 204 2.41 10.81 -0.20
CA ALA A 204 2.44 9.36 -0.42
C ALA A 204 3.57 8.94 -1.38
N ILE A 205 3.80 9.68 -2.46
CA ILE A 205 4.98 9.45 -3.34
C ILE A 205 6.30 9.77 -2.60
N GLY A 206 6.30 10.75 -1.69
CA GLY A 206 7.43 10.99 -0.80
C GLY A 206 7.74 9.76 0.07
N ALA A 207 6.72 9.12 0.64
CA ALA A 207 6.87 7.88 1.40
C ALA A 207 7.39 6.73 0.53
N LEU A 208 6.93 6.62 -0.73
CA LEU A 208 7.47 5.65 -1.69
C LEU A 208 8.96 5.89 -1.99
N ARG A 209 9.39 7.16 -2.13
CA ARG A 209 10.81 7.52 -2.28
C ARG A 209 11.64 7.09 -1.08
N VAL A 210 11.19 7.41 0.13
CA VAL A 210 11.86 7.00 1.38
C VAL A 210 11.96 5.47 1.48
N LEU A 211 10.89 4.73 1.16
CA LEU A 211 10.91 3.27 1.14
C LEU A 211 11.87 2.72 0.08
N HIS A 212 11.94 3.34 -1.10
CA HIS A 212 12.83 2.94 -2.18
C HIS A 212 14.30 3.15 -1.81
N GLU A 213 14.64 4.31 -1.22
CA GLU A 213 15.99 4.59 -0.70
C GLU A 213 16.44 3.57 0.35
N ARG A 214 15.49 2.99 1.10
CA ARG A 214 15.73 1.91 2.08
C ARG A 214 15.82 0.51 1.44
N GLY A 215 15.63 0.38 0.13
CA GLY A 215 15.57 -0.92 -0.56
C GLY A 215 14.30 -1.73 -0.26
N ALA A 216 13.25 -1.09 0.27
CA ALA A 216 12.02 -1.73 0.72
C ALA A 216 10.91 -1.77 -0.36
N VAL A 217 11.22 -1.43 -1.61
CA VAL A 217 10.24 -1.40 -2.72
C VAL A 217 10.62 -2.43 -3.77
N THR A 218 9.73 -3.41 -3.99
CA THR A 218 9.78 -4.36 -5.10
C THR A 218 9.21 -3.75 -6.38
N ASP A 219 8.02 -3.16 -6.28
CA ASP A 219 7.25 -2.59 -7.39
C ASP A 219 6.17 -1.64 -6.84
N VAL A 220 5.83 -0.60 -7.59
CA VAL A 220 4.70 0.29 -7.31
C VAL A 220 3.66 0.18 -8.43
N ILE A 221 2.46 -0.26 -8.09
CA ILE A 221 1.29 -0.16 -8.96
C ILE A 221 0.74 1.26 -8.89
N VAL A 222 0.68 1.92 -10.03
CA VAL A 222 0.15 3.27 -10.19
C VAL A 222 -1.19 3.18 -10.91
N ASP A 223 -2.25 3.63 -10.27
CA ASP A 223 -3.54 3.79 -10.93
C ASP A 223 -3.50 4.96 -11.92
N GLU A 224 -4.07 4.79 -13.12
CA GLU A 224 -4.08 5.85 -14.13
C GLU A 224 -4.73 7.14 -13.64
N THR A 225 -5.75 7.03 -12.78
CA THR A 225 -6.53 8.09 -12.15
C THR A 225 -7.34 8.90 -13.16
N ARG A 226 -8.39 8.29 -13.71
CA ARG A 226 -9.35 9.00 -14.58
C ARG A 226 -10.11 10.10 -13.80
N PRO A 227 -10.63 11.12 -14.48
CA PRO A 227 -10.53 11.35 -15.93
C PRO A 227 -9.23 12.01 -16.39
N LEU A 228 -8.53 12.74 -15.51
CA LEU A 228 -7.39 13.59 -15.90
C LEU A 228 -6.05 12.85 -16.01
N LEU A 229 -6.02 11.57 -15.67
CA LEU A 229 -4.87 10.69 -15.83
C LEU A 229 -3.64 11.15 -15.02
N GLN A 230 -3.84 11.65 -13.79
CA GLN A 230 -2.73 12.16 -12.98
C GLN A 230 -1.71 11.06 -12.67
N GLY A 231 -2.15 9.84 -12.36
CA GLY A 231 -1.23 8.76 -12.07
C GLY A 231 -0.46 8.31 -13.31
N ALA A 232 -1.13 8.18 -14.46
CA ALA A 232 -0.48 7.82 -15.71
C ALA A 232 0.52 8.87 -16.21
N ARG A 233 0.19 10.17 -16.07
CA ARG A 233 0.97 11.26 -16.66
C ARG A 233 2.04 11.85 -15.74
N LEU A 234 1.74 11.95 -14.45
CA LEU A 234 2.56 12.67 -13.48
C LEU A 234 3.24 11.68 -12.54
N THR A 235 2.49 10.80 -11.88
CA THR A 235 3.08 9.84 -10.93
C THR A 235 4.05 8.89 -11.61
N ALA A 236 3.65 8.25 -12.71
CA ALA A 236 4.54 7.36 -13.46
C ALA A 236 5.81 8.11 -13.95
N TRP A 237 5.67 9.37 -14.37
CA TRP A 237 6.80 10.21 -14.76
C TRP A 237 7.74 10.51 -13.57
N GLU A 238 7.20 10.91 -12.42
CA GLU A 238 7.99 11.19 -11.21
C GLU A 238 8.68 9.94 -10.64
N LEU A 239 8.04 8.77 -10.72
CA LEU A 239 8.64 7.49 -10.29
C LEU A 239 9.72 7.04 -11.27
N ALA A 240 9.52 7.21 -12.58
CA ALA A 240 10.52 6.91 -13.59
C ALA A 240 11.80 7.75 -13.42
N GLU A 241 11.64 9.05 -13.19
CA GLU A 241 12.77 9.96 -12.94
C GLU A 241 13.52 9.59 -11.65
N ALA A 242 12.79 9.18 -10.61
CA ALA A 242 13.38 8.75 -9.35
C ALA A 242 13.99 7.33 -9.40
N GLY A 243 13.87 6.60 -10.51
CA GLY A 243 14.35 5.22 -10.63
C GLY A 243 13.55 4.20 -9.83
N ILE A 244 12.34 4.53 -9.39
CA ILE A 244 11.48 3.63 -8.60
C ILE A 244 10.80 2.63 -9.53
N PRO A 245 10.94 1.31 -9.32
CA PRO A 245 10.24 0.30 -10.10
C PRO A 245 8.73 0.47 -10.00
N HIS A 246 8.04 0.59 -11.13
CA HIS A 246 6.61 0.81 -11.15
C HIS A 246 5.94 0.25 -12.42
N ARG A 247 4.64 0.02 -12.32
CA ARG A 247 3.76 -0.36 -13.44
C ARG A 247 2.45 0.41 -13.37
N LEU A 248 1.95 0.80 -14.53
CA LEU A 248 0.67 1.49 -14.67
C LEU A 248 -0.48 0.49 -14.76
N THR A 249 -1.61 0.78 -14.12
CA THR A 249 -2.86 0.04 -14.24
C THR A 249 -4.04 0.99 -14.48
N ILE A 250 -5.12 0.48 -15.08
CA ILE A 250 -6.40 1.18 -15.07
C ILE A 250 -7.02 1.11 -13.66
N ASP A 251 -7.80 2.12 -13.29
CA ASP A 251 -8.38 2.25 -11.93
C ASP A 251 -9.19 1.01 -11.52
N SER A 252 -9.94 0.42 -12.46
CA SER A 252 -10.81 -0.74 -12.21
C SER A 252 -10.05 -2.07 -11.98
N ALA A 253 -8.77 -2.14 -12.33
CA ALA A 253 -7.94 -3.33 -12.14
C ALA A 253 -7.19 -3.33 -10.80
N ALA A 254 -7.22 -2.22 -10.04
CA ALA A 254 -6.56 -2.11 -8.74
C ALA A 254 -7.04 -3.17 -7.73
N ALA A 255 -8.36 -3.39 -7.65
CA ALA A 255 -8.93 -4.42 -6.78
C ALA A 255 -8.48 -5.84 -7.17
N TRP A 256 -8.33 -6.11 -8.48
CA TRP A 256 -7.80 -7.39 -8.95
C TRP A 256 -6.31 -7.56 -8.64
N ALA A 257 -5.53 -6.47 -8.71
CA ALA A 257 -4.14 -6.50 -8.28
C ALA A 257 -4.02 -6.84 -6.78
N MET A 258 -4.90 -6.30 -5.93
CA MET A 258 -4.98 -6.69 -4.53
C MET A 258 -5.39 -8.17 -4.35
N ALA A 259 -6.42 -8.63 -5.07
CA ALA A 259 -6.93 -10.00 -4.99
C ALA A 259 -5.91 -11.06 -5.43
N THR A 260 -5.09 -10.74 -6.42
CA THR A 260 -4.01 -11.61 -6.91
C THR A 260 -2.72 -11.46 -6.12
N GLY A 261 -2.79 -10.75 -4.99
CA GLY A 261 -1.68 -10.57 -4.08
C GLY A 261 -0.54 -9.77 -4.69
N GLN A 262 -0.77 -8.87 -5.65
CA GLN A 262 0.26 -7.98 -6.20
C GLN A 262 0.47 -6.69 -5.37
N VAL A 263 -0.27 -6.52 -4.28
CA VAL A 263 -0.23 -5.34 -3.42
C VAL A 263 -0.10 -5.78 -1.96
N ASP A 264 0.85 -5.20 -1.24
CA ASP A 264 1.11 -5.38 0.19
C ASP A 264 0.58 -4.20 1.03
N ALA A 265 0.54 -2.98 0.47
CA ALA A 265 0.00 -1.79 1.11
C ALA A 265 -0.45 -0.74 0.08
N VAL A 266 -1.43 0.07 0.46
CA VAL A 266 -1.92 1.21 -0.34
C VAL A 266 -1.52 2.51 0.36
N LEU A 267 -0.89 3.42 -0.38
CA LEU A 267 -0.52 4.76 0.10
C LEU A 267 -1.16 5.82 -0.79
N VAL A 268 -1.94 6.72 -0.21
CA VAL A 268 -2.60 7.82 -0.92
C VAL A 268 -2.40 9.15 -0.19
N GLY A 269 -2.64 10.25 -0.90
CA GLY A 269 -2.72 11.59 -0.31
C GLY A 269 -4.10 11.91 0.24
N ALA A 270 -4.31 13.18 0.58
CA ALA A 270 -5.62 13.72 0.93
C ALA A 270 -5.72 15.18 0.48
N ASP A 271 -6.93 15.59 0.11
CA ASP A 271 -7.29 16.99 -0.09
C ASP A 271 -7.87 17.60 1.20
N ARG A 272 -8.59 16.80 1.99
CA ARG A 272 -9.11 17.21 3.31
C ARG A 272 -9.32 15.99 4.20
N ILE A 273 -9.03 16.15 5.50
CA ILE A 273 -9.28 15.13 6.51
C ILE A 273 -10.13 15.74 7.63
N THR A 274 -11.28 15.17 7.94
CA THR A 274 -12.20 15.69 8.97
C THR A 274 -11.78 15.25 10.38
N ALA A 275 -12.40 15.82 11.41
CA ALA A 275 -12.09 15.54 12.81
C ALA A 275 -12.24 14.05 13.19
N ASN A 276 -13.23 13.34 12.64
CA ASN A 276 -13.43 11.90 12.85
C ASN A 276 -12.50 11.01 12.00
N GLY A 277 -11.71 11.58 11.10
CA GLY A 277 -10.78 10.86 10.23
C GLY A 277 -11.33 10.48 8.85
N ASP A 278 -12.51 10.97 8.44
CA ASP A 278 -12.95 10.79 7.06
C ASP A 278 -12.03 11.59 6.11
N VAL A 279 -11.73 11.00 4.96
CA VAL A 279 -10.74 11.53 4.03
C VAL A 279 -11.39 11.83 2.70
N ALA A 280 -11.40 13.10 2.30
CA ALA A 280 -11.65 13.47 0.91
C ALA A 280 -10.35 13.45 0.12
N ASN A 281 -10.36 12.70 -0.98
CA ASN A 281 -9.24 12.60 -1.90
C ASN A 281 -9.77 12.34 -3.32
N LYS A 282 -8.88 12.30 -4.31
CA LYS A 282 -9.22 12.07 -5.72
C LYS A 282 -10.18 10.89 -5.89
N ILE A 283 -11.20 11.08 -6.75
CA ILE A 283 -12.18 10.05 -7.11
C ILE A 283 -11.49 8.74 -7.49
N GLY A 284 -11.92 7.63 -6.89
CA GLY A 284 -11.26 6.33 -6.93
C GLY A 284 -10.71 5.89 -5.57
N THR A 285 -10.36 6.83 -4.69
CA THR A 285 -9.77 6.55 -3.37
C THR A 285 -10.69 5.70 -2.50
N PHE A 286 -11.98 6.01 -2.45
CA PHE A 286 -12.96 5.24 -1.68
C PHE A 286 -13.06 3.79 -2.17
N GLY A 287 -13.05 3.56 -3.48
CA GLY A 287 -13.07 2.23 -4.09
C GLY A 287 -11.83 1.41 -3.71
N LEU A 288 -10.66 2.04 -3.69
CA LEU A 288 -9.42 1.42 -3.24
C LEU A 288 -9.46 1.05 -1.76
N ALA A 289 -9.99 1.94 -0.91
CA ALA A 289 -10.09 1.67 0.52
C ALA A 289 -11.01 0.49 0.83
N LEU A 290 -12.13 0.36 0.10
CA LEU A 290 -13.02 -0.81 0.17
C LEU A 290 -12.29 -2.11 -0.23
N ALA A 291 -11.56 -2.09 -1.35
CA ALA A 291 -10.81 -3.25 -1.82
C ALA A 291 -9.68 -3.65 -0.86
N ALA A 292 -8.92 -2.66 -0.38
CA ALA A 292 -7.85 -2.87 0.61
C ALA A 292 -8.42 -3.48 1.90
N ARG A 293 -9.53 -2.95 2.39
CA ARG A 293 -10.23 -3.48 3.57
C ARG A 293 -10.68 -4.93 3.37
N HIS A 294 -11.26 -5.25 2.21
CA HIS A 294 -11.71 -6.60 1.87
C HIS A 294 -10.54 -7.61 1.86
N HIS A 295 -9.38 -7.19 1.34
CA HIS A 295 -8.19 -8.04 1.25
C HIS A 295 -7.26 -7.95 2.47
N GLY A 296 -7.63 -7.19 3.51
CA GLY A 296 -6.83 -7.05 4.74
C GLY A 296 -5.50 -6.32 4.53
N LEU A 297 -5.44 -5.40 3.56
CA LEU A 297 -4.26 -4.59 3.25
C LEU A 297 -4.29 -3.25 4.01
N PRO A 298 -3.15 -2.74 4.50
CA PRO A 298 -3.07 -1.42 5.07
C PRO A 298 -3.39 -0.36 4.01
N PHE A 299 -4.30 0.55 4.37
CA PHE A 299 -4.67 1.72 3.58
C PHE A 299 -4.24 2.99 4.32
N ILE A 300 -3.10 3.56 3.92
CA ILE A 300 -2.42 4.62 4.64
C ILE A 300 -2.59 5.93 3.86
N VAL A 301 -3.07 6.95 4.57
CA VAL A 301 -3.23 8.30 4.06
C VAL A 301 -2.06 9.13 4.58
N VAL A 302 -1.31 9.75 3.68
CA VAL A 302 -0.16 10.59 3.99
C VAL A 302 -0.48 12.03 3.59
N ALA A 303 -0.55 12.93 4.56
CA ALA A 303 -0.87 14.33 4.34
C ALA A 303 -0.31 15.19 5.48
N PRO A 304 0.02 16.47 5.25
CA PRO A 304 0.44 17.36 6.33
C PRO A 304 -0.71 17.66 7.30
N GLU A 305 -0.38 18.07 8.53
CA GLU A 305 -1.36 18.44 9.57
C GLU A 305 -2.29 19.56 9.09
N SER A 306 -1.79 20.46 8.25
CA SER A 306 -2.57 21.54 7.63
C SER A 306 -3.73 21.06 6.74
N THR A 307 -3.71 19.78 6.30
CA THR A 307 -4.81 19.17 5.54
C THR A 307 -5.96 18.71 6.43
N ARG A 308 -5.76 18.68 7.76
CA ARG A 308 -6.80 18.34 8.72
C ARG A 308 -7.69 19.54 9.04
N ASP A 309 -8.98 19.36 8.83
CA ASP A 309 -10.02 20.30 9.18
C ASP A 309 -10.75 19.81 10.44
N THR A 310 -10.24 20.23 11.60
CA THR A 310 -10.79 19.84 12.91
C THR A 310 -12.13 20.51 13.23
N ALA A 311 -12.52 21.55 12.48
CA ALA A 311 -13.82 22.19 12.61
C ALA A 311 -14.93 21.38 11.90
N MET A 312 -14.55 20.56 10.91
CA MET A 312 -15.47 19.67 10.20
C MET A 312 -15.57 18.32 10.90
N ALA A 313 -16.74 18.00 11.44
CA ALA A 313 -16.95 16.81 12.26
C ALA A 313 -16.88 15.51 11.46
N THR A 314 -17.50 15.49 10.27
CA THR A 314 -17.61 14.29 9.42
C THR A 314 -17.53 14.63 7.94
N GLY A 315 -17.19 13.65 7.11
CA GLY A 315 -17.11 13.78 5.67
C GLY A 315 -18.44 14.14 4.97
N ALA A 316 -19.58 13.98 5.65
CA ALA A 316 -20.89 14.39 5.13
C ALA A 316 -21.01 15.91 4.88
N GLN A 317 -20.13 16.71 5.50
CA GLN A 317 -20.07 18.16 5.33
C GLN A 317 -19.21 18.58 4.12
N ILE A 318 -18.51 17.64 3.47
CA ILE A 318 -17.64 17.92 2.33
C ILE A 318 -18.49 18.04 1.08
N VAL A 319 -18.44 19.23 0.45
CA VAL A 319 -19.05 19.45 -0.85
C VAL A 319 -18.12 18.91 -1.94
N VAL A 320 -18.54 17.83 -2.59
CA VAL A 320 -17.79 17.22 -3.69
C VAL A 320 -17.99 18.02 -4.98
N GLU A 321 -16.90 18.58 -5.50
CA GLU A 321 -16.87 19.31 -6.78
C GLU A 321 -17.35 18.41 -7.94
N GLN A 322 -18.35 18.86 -8.69
CA GLN A 322 -18.74 18.27 -9.97
C GLN A 322 -18.06 19.03 -11.10
N ARG A 323 -17.35 18.30 -11.97
CA ARG A 323 -16.55 18.89 -13.06
C ARG A 323 -17.22 18.71 -14.41
N ALA A 324 -16.68 19.41 -15.41
CA ALA A 324 -17.22 19.42 -16.77
C ALA A 324 -17.27 18.01 -17.37
N ALA A 325 -18.35 17.72 -18.11
CA ALA A 325 -18.55 16.44 -18.78
C ALA A 325 -17.42 16.08 -19.76
N ALA A 326 -16.82 17.11 -20.39
CA ALA A 326 -15.75 16.98 -21.38
C ALA A 326 -14.52 16.21 -20.87
N GLU A 327 -14.24 16.22 -19.56
CA GLU A 327 -13.12 15.46 -18.98
C GLU A 327 -13.35 13.94 -19.07
N VAL A 328 -14.61 13.51 -19.00
CA VAL A 328 -14.98 12.09 -19.06
C VAL A 328 -15.29 11.68 -20.50
N THR A 329 -16.00 12.50 -21.27
CA THR A 329 -16.40 12.17 -22.64
C THR A 329 -15.25 12.19 -23.64
N GLY A 330 -14.08 12.71 -23.27
CA GLY A 330 -12.90 12.72 -24.12
C GLY A 330 -11.61 12.93 -23.34
N PHE A 331 -10.48 12.78 -24.03
CA PHE A 331 -9.16 13.06 -23.49
C PHE A 331 -8.24 13.56 -24.60
N GLY A 332 -7.40 14.56 -24.32
CA GLY A 332 -6.42 15.07 -25.29
C GLY A 332 -7.04 15.64 -26.58
N GLY A 333 -8.25 16.19 -26.50
CA GLY A 333 -8.99 16.71 -27.67
C GLY A 333 -9.68 15.63 -28.51
N VAL A 334 -9.65 14.37 -28.09
CA VAL A 334 -10.33 13.25 -28.77
C VAL A 334 -11.55 12.83 -27.97
N GLU A 335 -12.73 12.84 -28.62
CA GLU A 335 -13.97 12.34 -28.02
C GLU A 335 -13.96 10.80 -27.95
N ALA A 336 -14.34 10.27 -26.79
CA ALA A 336 -14.43 8.85 -26.48
C ALA A 336 -15.87 8.40 -26.16
N ALA A 337 -16.81 9.34 -26.00
CA ALA A 337 -18.23 9.09 -25.77
C ALA A 337 -19.09 9.82 -26.81
N PRO A 338 -20.32 9.35 -27.10
CA PRO A 338 -21.25 10.04 -27.99
C PRO A 338 -21.55 11.48 -27.57
N ALA A 339 -21.74 12.37 -28.56
CA ALA A 339 -22.10 13.75 -28.31
C ALA A 339 -23.40 13.88 -27.49
N GLY A 340 -23.39 14.77 -26.50
CA GLY A 340 -24.54 15.01 -25.61
C GLY A 340 -24.76 13.96 -24.51
N THR A 341 -23.85 12.99 -24.34
CA THR A 341 -23.90 12.05 -23.20
C THR A 341 -23.85 12.82 -21.87
N ALA A 342 -24.86 12.59 -21.02
CA ALA A 342 -24.86 13.10 -19.65
C ALA A 342 -23.78 12.40 -18.82
N VAL A 343 -23.08 13.15 -17.99
CA VAL A 343 -21.93 12.66 -17.21
C VAL A 343 -22.13 12.94 -15.73
N PHE A 344 -21.75 11.96 -14.91
CA PHE A 344 -21.51 12.12 -13.48
C PHE A 344 -19.99 12.18 -13.25
N ASN A 345 -19.45 13.35 -12.90
CA ASN A 345 -18.00 13.59 -12.79
C ASN A 345 -17.64 14.27 -11.45
N PRO A 346 -17.77 13.56 -10.32
CA PRO A 346 -17.21 14.02 -9.06
C PRO A 346 -15.67 14.05 -9.14
N ALA A 347 -15.06 15.16 -8.76
CA ALA A 347 -13.60 15.31 -8.74
C ALA A 347 -12.93 14.54 -7.59
N PHE A 348 -13.70 14.22 -6.55
CA PHE A 348 -13.26 13.61 -5.30
C PHE A 348 -14.32 12.62 -4.81
N ASP A 349 -13.91 11.70 -3.94
CA ASP A 349 -14.82 10.94 -3.09
C ASP A 349 -14.42 11.12 -1.62
N VAL A 350 -15.29 10.67 -0.72
CA VAL A 350 -15.03 10.67 0.72
C VAL A 350 -14.87 9.23 1.17
N THR A 351 -13.68 8.90 1.65
CA THR A 351 -13.34 7.62 2.27
C THR A 351 -13.65 7.70 3.77
N PRO A 352 -14.61 6.92 4.27
CA PRO A 352 -14.91 6.86 5.70
C PRO A 352 -13.70 6.40 6.53
N ALA A 353 -13.58 6.97 7.73
CA ALA A 353 -12.47 6.69 8.65
C ALA A 353 -12.33 5.19 8.98
N ASP A 354 -13.44 4.43 8.98
CA ASP A 354 -13.48 3.00 9.25
C ASP A 354 -12.89 2.12 8.12
N LEU A 355 -12.47 2.72 7.01
CA LEU A 355 -11.70 2.07 5.95
C LEU A 355 -10.22 2.48 5.95
N VAL A 356 -9.85 3.55 6.68
CA VAL A 356 -8.48 4.08 6.74
C VAL A 356 -7.69 3.36 7.82
N THR A 357 -6.54 2.77 7.47
CA THR A 357 -5.60 2.19 8.45
C THR A 357 -5.01 3.25 9.35
N ALA A 358 -4.44 4.27 8.73
CA ALA A 358 -3.81 5.36 9.44
C ALA A 358 -3.83 6.62 8.59
N VAL A 359 -3.91 7.76 9.27
CA VAL A 359 -3.54 9.06 8.72
C VAL A 359 -2.21 9.45 9.36
N VAL A 360 -1.23 9.74 8.51
CA VAL A 360 0.14 10.06 8.92
C VAL A 360 0.49 11.47 8.47
N THR A 361 0.97 12.27 9.42
CA THR A 361 1.41 13.66 9.24
C THR A 361 2.86 13.82 9.69
N GLU A 362 3.38 15.04 9.59
CA GLU A 362 4.68 15.42 10.15
C GLU A 362 4.76 15.25 11.67
N ASN A 363 3.62 15.11 12.36
CA ASN A 363 3.54 14.85 13.80
C ASN A 363 3.46 13.34 14.13
N GLY A 364 3.52 12.48 13.11
CA GLY A 364 3.39 11.03 13.24
C GLY A 364 1.98 10.54 12.89
N VAL A 365 1.55 9.45 13.52
CA VAL A 365 0.22 8.87 13.27
C VAL A 365 -0.83 9.61 14.09
N VAL A 366 -1.69 10.39 13.43
CA VAL A 366 -2.71 11.24 14.07
C VAL A 366 -4.10 10.61 14.09
N TYR A 367 -4.33 9.65 13.21
CA TYR A 367 -5.48 8.76 13.25
C TYR A 367 -4.96 7.34 13.01
N ARG A 368 -5.39 6.40 13.85
CA ARG A 368 -5.11 4.98 13.66
C ARG A 368 -6.35 4.21 13.99
N ASN A 369 -6.82 3.45 13.03
CA ASN A 369 -7.87 2.48 13.27
C ASN A 369 -7.21 1.10 13.33
N ALA A 370 -7.13 0.57 14.56
CA ALA A 370 -6.55 -0.76 14.78
C ALA A 370 -7.40 -1.85 14.10
N ASP A 371 -8.67 -1.57 13.80
CA ASP A 371 -9.58 -2.52 13.18
C ASP A 371 -9.44 -2.57 11.66
N THR A 372 -8.96 -1.51 10.98
CA THR A 372 -8.78 -1.44 9.51
C THR A 372 -7.55 -2.18 9.02
N PHE A 373 -6.43 -2.03 9.74
CA PHE A 373 -5.26 -2.91 9.62
C PHE A 373 -5.35 -4.10 10.56
N ALA A 374 -6.46 -4.78 10.41
CA ALA A 374 -6.51 -6.22 10.53
C ALA A 374 -5.64 -6.86 9.43
N GLY A 375 -4.34 -6.59 9.37
CA GLY A 375 -3.40 -7.44 8.65
C GLY A 375 -3.52 -8.83 9.24
N ASN A 376 -4.35 -9.70 8.66
CA ASN A 376 -4.82 -10.92 9.31
C ASN A 376 -5.34 -10.74 10.77
N GLY A 377 -5.82 -9.56 11.15
CA GLY A 377 -6.21 -9.21 12.53
C GLY A 377 -7.70 -9.03 12.70
N ARG A 378 -8.48 -10.13 12.65
CA ARG A 378 -9.89 -10.10 13.09
C ARG A 378 -9.99 -9.47 14.48
N ALA A 379 -10.97 -8.56 14.65
CA ALA A 379 -11.50 -8.04 15.91
C ALA A 379 -11.12 -8.91 17.10
N ALA A 380 -10.14 -8.49 17.93
CA ALA A 380 -9.60 -9.22 19.09
C ALA A 380 -10.02 -10.69 19.11
N SER A 381 -9.65 -11.39 18.04
CA SER A 381 -10.11 -12.74 17.84
C SER A 381 -9.16 -13.53 18.69
N SER A 382 -9.68 -14.26 19.66
CA SER A 382 -8.88 -15.12 20.53
C SER A 382 -7.88 -15.91 19.67
N ALA A 383 -6.74 -16.39 20.22
CA ALA A 383 -5.83 -17.24 19.45
C ALA A 383 -6.56 -18.40 18.72
N SER A 384 -7.69 -18.83 19.29
CA SER A 384 -8.65 -19.77 18.70
C SER A 384 -9.29 -19.30 17.39
N ASP A 385 -9.63 -18.02 17.24
CA ASP A 385 -10.30 -17.49 16.04
C ASP A 385 -9.33 -17.28 14.86
N MET A 386 -8.07 -16.94 15.14
CA MET A 386 -6.99 -16.91 14.13
C MET A 386 -6.70 -18.32 13.63
N ALA A 387 -6.58 -19.27 14.56
CA ALA A 387 -6.46 -20.69 14.24
C ALA A 387 -7.67 -21.18 13.43
N GLY A 388 -8.90 -20.81 13.82
CA GLY A 388 -10.14 -21.15 13.11
C GLY A 388 -10.16 -20.61 11.69
N ARG A 389 -9.67 -19.38 11.47
CA ARG A 389 -9.52 -18.80 10.12
C ARG A 389 -8.56 -19.61 9.25
N ALA A 390 -7.40 -19.95 9.80
CA ALA A 390 -6.37 -20.71 9.08
C ALA A 390 -6.87 -22.10 8.70
N LEU A 391 -7.59 -22.77 9.62
CA LEU A 391 -8.27 -24.03 9.34
C LEU A 391 -9.27 -23.84 8.17
N ALA A 392 -10.22 -22.91 8.27
CA ALA A 392 -11.21 -22.68 7.22
C ALA A 392 -10.59 -22.41 5.84
N ALA A 393 -9.48 -21.68 5.78
CA ALA A 393 -8.76 -21.41 4.53
C ALA A 393 -8.13 -22.68 3.92
N VAL A 394 -7.42 -23.48 4.72
CA VAL A 394 -6.79 -24.73 4.24
C VAL A 394 -7.83 -25.78 3.87
N ALA A 395 -8.92 -25.89 4.64
CA ALA A 395 -10.03 -26.77 4.32
C ALA A 395 -10.64 -26.46 2.95
N ARG A 396 -10.78 -25.18 2.60
CA ARG A 396 -11.27 -24.75 1.28
C ARG A 396 -10.32 -25.14 0.15
N GLN A 397 -9.01 -24.94 0.32
CA GLN A 397 -8.00 -25.34 -0.66
C GLN A 397 -8.03 -26.85 -0.93
N LEU A 398 -8.14 -27.66 0.13
CA LEU A 398 -8.20 -29.12 0.02
C LEU A 398 -9.54 -29.61 -0.55
N TYR A 399 -10.64 -28.91 -0.24
CA TYR A 399 -11.95 -29.16 -0.82
C TYR A 399 -11.96 -28.89 -2.34
N GLU A 400 -11.40 -27.76 -2.79
CA GLU A 400 -11.32 -27.39 -4.22
C GLU A 400 -10.49 -28.40 -5.03
N ARG A 401 -9.52 -29.06 -4.40
CA ARG A 401 -8.73 -30.16 -4.98
C ARG A 401 -9.49 -31.50 -5.02
N GLY A 402 -10.68 -31.57 -4.40
CA GLY A 402 -11.49 -32.78 -4.31
C GLY A 402 -11.03 -33.77 -3.25
N TRP A 403 -10.21 -33.36 -2.28
CA TRP A 403 -9.64 -34.26 -1.26
C TRP A 403 -10.47 -34.30 0.04
N MET A 404 -11.46 -33.41 0.17
CA MET A 404 -12.37 -33.35 1.30
C MET A 404 -13.83 -33.23 0.82
N PRO A 405 -14.33 -34.13 -0.05
CA PRO A 405 -15.66 -34.00 -0.63
C PRO A 405 -16.77 -34.06 0.43
N GLY A 406 -17.73 -33.16 0.36
CA GLY A 406 -18.82 -33.07 1.35
C GLY A 406 -18.26 -32.83 2.76
N THR A 407 -18.61 -33.71 3.70
CA THR A 407 -18.19 -33.61 5.11
C THR A 407 -16.92 -34.42 5.43
N ALA A 408 -16.26 -34.99 4.42
CA ALA A 408 -15.12 -35.87 4.56
C ALA A 408 -13.85 -35.15 5.04
N GLY A 409 -13.03 -35.85 5.82
CA GLY A 409 -11.77 -35.35 6.37
C GLY A 409 -11.93 -34.32 7.48
N ASN A 410 -10.80 -33.89 8.03
CA ASN A 410 -10.73 -32.85 9.05
C ASN A 410 -9.29 -32.35 9.19
N ILE A 411 -9.17 -31.16 9.77
CA ILE A 411 -7.88 -30.52 10.02
C ILE A 411 -7.89 -29.95 11.43
N SER A 412 -6.72 -29.92 12.07
CA SER A 412 -6.56 -29.32 13.39
C SER A 412 -5.22 -28.61 13.53
N VAL A 413 -5.19 -27.65 14.45
CA VAL A 413 -3.96 -26.98 14.90
C VAL A 413 -3.87 -27.08 16.43
N ARG A 414 -2.66 -27.27 16.94
CA ARG A 414 -2.40 -27.25 18.37
C ARG A 414 -2.54 -25.83 18.90
N SER A 415 -3.22 -25.67 20.03
CA SER A 415 -3.50 -24.38 20.69
C SER A 415 -3.02 -24.42 22.14
N GLY A 416 -1.70 -24.51 22.33
CA GLY A 416 -1.06 -24.70 23.65
C GLY A 416 -0.55 -26.12 23.87
N SER A 417 -0.04 -26.44 25.06
CA SER A 417 0.48 -27.78 25.38
C SER A 417 -0.60 -28.86 25.32
N ASP A 418 -1.78 -28.57 25.87
CA ASP A 418 -2.79 -29.57 26.20
C ASP A 418 -4.03 -29.55 25.30
N ASP A 419 -4.11 -28.60 24.36
CA ASP A 419 -5.32 -28.34 23.58
C ASP A 419 -5.04 -28.30 22.09
N ALA A 420 -6.07 -28.66 21.32
CA ALA A 420 -6.10 -28.48 19.88
C ALA A 420 -7.44 -27.89 19.43
N LEU A 421 -7.40 -27.14 18.34
CA LEU A 421 -8.58 -26.63 17.66
C LEU A 421 -8.80 -27.47 16.39
N ILE A 422 -9.98 -28.07 16.23
CA ILE A 422 -10.30 -29.00 15.13
C ILE A 422 -11.57 -28.59 14.40
N THR A 423 -11.64 -28.81 13.09
CA THR A 423 -12.88 -28.51 12.33
C THR A 423 -14.08 -29.30 12.85
N ALA A 424 -15.24 -28.65 12.89
CA ALA A 424 -16.50 -29.24 13.31
C ALA A 424 -16.95 -30.40 12.41
N SER A 425 -17.75 -31.28 13.01
CA SER A 425 -18.39 -32.42 12.34
C SER A 425 -19.60 -31.98 11.50
N GLY A 426 -19.89 -32.72 10.43
CA GLY A 426 -21.13 -32.60 9.66
C GLY A 426 -21.25 -31.36 8.76
N LEU A 427 -20.16 -30.61 8.56
CA LEU A 427 -20.13 -29.43 7.69
C LEU A 427 -19.27 -29.67 6.46
N SER A 428 -19.67 -29.05 5.35
CA SER A 428 -18.89 -29.05 4.11
C SER A 428 -17.56 -28.33 4.32
N LYS A 429 -16.44 -28.98 3.98
CA LYS A 429 -15.10 -28.42 4.26
C LYS A 429 -14.77 -27.19 3.43
N GLY A 430 -15.41 -27.02 2.27
CA GLY A 430 -15.32 -25.80 1.46
C GLY A 430 -16.06 -24.59 2.04
N GLU A 431 -17.05 -24.82 2.92
CA GLU A 431 -17.95 -23.79 3.45
C GLU A 431 -17.64 -23.39 4.89
N LEU A 432 -16.58 -23.95 5.48
CA LEU A 432 -16.22 -23.65 6.86
C LEU A 432 -15.87 -22.17 7.05
N THR A 433 -16.29 -21.65 8.20
CA THR A 433 -15.85 -20.36 8.74
C THR A 433 -14.98 -20.60 9.97
N GLU A 434 -14.37 -19.55 10.50
CA GLU A 434 -13.60 -19.58 11.74
C GLU A 434 -14.38 -20.02 12.97
N ARG A 435 -15.70 -19.86 12.94
CA ARG A 435 -16.60 -20.25 14.03
C ARG A 435 -16.92 -21.73 14.01
N ASP A 436 -16.51 -22.44 12.96
CA ASP A 436 -16.78 -23.87 12.78
C ASP A 436 -15.58 -24.73 13.23
N ALA A 437 -14.79 -24.21 14.17
CA ALA A 437 -13.70 -24.91 14.82
C ALA A 437 -14.03 -25.18 16.29
N VAL A 438 -13.65 -26.36 16.79
CA VAL A 438 -14.01 -26.87 18.10
C VAL A 438 -12.73 -27.14 18.88
N ARG A 439 -12.64 -26.60 20.09
CA ARG A 439 -11.52 -26.84 21.01
C ARG A 439 -11.69 -28.18 21.71
N VAL A 440 -10.64 -28.99 21.68
CA VAL A 440 -10.57 -30.32 22.30
C VAL A 440 -9.33 -30.44 23.15
N ARG A 441 -9.40 -31.23 24.22
CA ARG A 441 -8.27 -31.60 25.05
C ARG A 441 -7.49 -32.73 24.38
N VAL A 442 -6.19 -32.55 24.21
CA VAL A 442 -5.30 -33.53 23.59
C VAL A 442 -5.17 -34.79 24.44
N ALA A 443 -5.20 -34.66 25.77
CA ALA A 443 -5.00 -35.80 26.68
C ALA A 443 -6.06 -36.89 26.53
N ASP A 444 -7.34 -36.54 26.36
CA ASP A 444 -8.47 -37.48 26.38
C ASP A 444 -9.44 -37.32 25.19
N THR A 445 -9.15 -36.44 24.23
CA THR A 445 -9.98 -36.19 23.03
C THR A 445 -11.33 -35.52 23.34
N THR A 446 -11.57 -35.07 24.57
CA THR A 446 -12.86 -34.47 24.94
C THR A 446 -12.98 -33.03 24.44
N ALA A 447 -14.17 -32.64 23.98
CA ALA A 447 -14.48 -31.25 23.66
C ALA A 447 -14.72 -30.45 24.95
N TYR A 448 -14.28 -29.21 24.98
CA TYR A 448 -14.62 -28.31 26.09
C TYR A 448 -16.13 -27.99 26.10
N PRO A 449 -16.77 -27.86 27.27
CA PRO A 449 -18.19 -27.56 27.38
C PRO A 449 -18.51 -26.14 26.88
N GLY A 450 -19.77 -25.91 26.46
CA GLY A 450 -20.26 -24.58 26.06
C GLY A 450 -19.93 -24.17 24.63
N GLN A 451 -19.55 -25.12 23.77
CA GLN A 451 -19.32 -24.88 22.34
C GLN A 451 -20.56 -25.26 21.51
N ASP A 452 -20.91 -24.42 20.52
CA ASP A 452 -22.10 -24.61 19.68
C ASP A 452 -21.99 -25.78 18.69
N ARG A 453 -20.77 -26.28 18.49
CA ARG A 453 -20.44 -27.32 17.49
C ARG A 453 -19.83 -28.55 18.15
N LYS A 454 -20.01 -29.70 17.50
CA LYS A 454 -19.38 -30.97 17.88
C LYS A 454 -18.08 -31.16 17.10
N PRO A 455 -17.01 -31.66 17.74
CA PRO A 455 -15.76 -31.95 17.02
C PRO A 455 -15.96 -33.12 16.05
N SER A 456 -15.07 -33.26 15.08
CA SER A 456 -15.07 -34.40 14.14
C SER A 456 -15.05 -35.75 14.88
N ALA A 457 -15.66 -36.79 14.32
CA ALA A 457 -15.54 -38.15 14.84
C ALA A 457 -14.08 -38.65 14.80
N GLU A 458 -13.27 -38.12 13.88
CA GLU A 458 -11.86 -38.46 13.66
C GLU A 458 -10.91 -37.70 14.59
N THR A 459 -11.41 -37.01 15.62
CA THR A 459 -10.57 -36.25 16.56
C THR A 459 -9.50 -37.13 17.25
N SER A 460 -9.81 -38.40 17.53
CA SER A 460 -8.87 -39.36 18.14
C SER A 460 -7.60 -39.58 17.32
N ILE A 461 -7.69 -39.50 15.98
CA ILE A 461 -6.56 -39.64 15.06
C ILE A 461 -5.60 -38.45 15.23
N HIS A 462 -6.14 -37.24 15.36
CA HIS A 462 -5.32 -36.02 15.54
C HIS A 462 -4.67 -35.99 16.93
N THR A 463 -5.42 -36.32 17.98
CA THR A 463 -4.88 -36.29 19.35
C THR A 463 -3.84 -37.39 19.58
N ALA A 464 -3.93 -38.53 18.90
CA ALA A 464 -2.90 -39.56 18.88
C ALA A 464 -1.55 -39.04 18.34
N VAL A 465 -1.58 -38.29 17.23
CA VAL A 465 -0.38 -37.62 16.70
C VAL A 465 0.15 -36.60 17.71
N TYR A 466 -0.72 -35.74 18.26
CA TYR A 466 -0.30 -34.73 19.24
C TYR A 466 0.25 -35.31 20.55
N ARG A 467 -0.19 -36.49 21.00
CA ARG A 467 0.35 -37.15 22.20
C ARG A 467 1.71 -37.79 21.98
N THR A 468 2.11 -38.02 20.73
CA THR A 468 3.32 -38.79 20.37
C THR A 468 4.35 -37.97 19.60
N ARG A 469 3.96 -36.82 19.05
CA ARG A 469 4.79 -35.94 18.23
C ARG A 469 4.63 -34.49 18.65
N ASP A 470 5.71 -33.73 18.51
CA ASP A 470 5.70 -32.27 18.62
C ASP A 470 5.12 -31.62 17.36
N ALA A 471 3.90 -32.03 16.99
CA ALA A 471 3.20 -31.48 15.84
C ALA A 471 2.43 -30.22 16.25
N GLY A 472 2.55 -29.17 15.44
CA GLY A 472 1.74 -27.96 15.53
C GLY A 472 0.42 -28.06 14.77
N ALA A 473 0.32 -28.97 13.78
CA ALA A 473 -0.90 -29.18 13.00
C ALA A 473 -1.02 -30.60 12.45
N VAL A 474 -2.26 -31.03 12.19
CA VAL A 474 -2.58 -32.32 11.59
C VAL A 474 -3.66 -32.14 10.51
N VAL A 475 -3.43 -32.70 9.34
CA VAL A 475 -4.33 -32.69 8.19
C VAL A 475 -4.72 -34.13 7.86
N HIS A 476 -6.02 -34.43 7.91
CA HIS A 476 -6.58 -35.70 7.49
C HIS A 476 -7.52 -35.48 6.30
N VAL A 477 -7.20 -36.11 5.17
CA VAL A 477 -7.90 -35.93 3.89
C VAL A 477 -8.19 -37.28 3.26
N HIS A 478 -9.22 -37.31 2.42
CA HIS A 478 -9.70 -38.51 1.73
C HIS A 478 -9.33 -38.39 0.25
N SER A 479 -8.03 -38.20 -0.01
CA SER A 479 -7.52 -37.94 -1.35
C SER A 479 -7.52 -39.23 -2.20
N PRO A 480 -7.94 -39.18 -3.49
CA PRO A 480 -8.25 -40.39 -4.25
C PRO A 480 -7.10 -41.38 -4.43
N PHE A 481 -5.91 -40.93 -4.83
CA PHE A 481 -4.81 -41.82 -5.19
C PHE A 481 -4.17 -42.46 -3.96
N ALA A 482 -3.97 -41.67 -2.90
CA ALA A 482 -3.47 -42.16 -1.63
C ALA A 482 -4.44 -43.15 -0.98
N THR A 483 -5.75 -42.85 -1.01
CA THR A 483 -6.78 -43.77 -0.50
C THR A 483 -6.79 -45.08 -1.28
N ALA A 484 -6.62 -45.02 -2.60
CA ALA A 484 -6.54 -46.22 -3.44
C ALA A 484 -5.30 -47.05 -3.10
N LEU A 485 -4.12 -46.42 -3.00
CA LEU A 485 -2.87 -47.13 -2.68
C LEU A 485 -2.91 -47.75 -1.28
N ALA A 486 -3.55 -47.10 -0.31
CA ALA A 486 -3.75 -47.65 1.04
C ALA A 486 -4.47 -49.01 1.06
N THR A 487 -5.23 -49.36 0.01
CA THR A 487 -5.95 -50.65 -0.08
C THR A 487 -5.09 -51.78 -0.63
N THR A 488 -3.89 -51.50 -1.15
CA THR A 488 -3.00 -52.52 -1.72
C THR A 488 -2.14 -53.23 -0.68
N ALA A 489 -2.04 -52.68 0.54
CA ALA A 489 -1.28 -53.24 1.65
C ALA A 489 -2.22 -53.73 2.76
N ARG A 490 -1.77 -54.70 3.58
CA ARG A 490 -2.57 -55.17 4.71
C ARG A 490 -2.44 -54.16 5.86
N PRO A 491 -3.51 -53.90 6.61
CA PRO A 491 -3.39 -53.13 7.85
C PRO A 491 -2.34 -53.72 8.79
N GLY A 492 -1.45 -52.87 9.31
CA GLY A 492 -0.28 -53.25 10.11
C GLY A 492 1.02 -53.30 9.31
N ASP A 493 0.95 -53.31 7.97
CA ASP A 493 2.13 -53.24 7.10
C ASP A 493 2.58 -51.78 6.88
N THR A 494 3.74 -51.63 6.24
CA THR A 494 4.25 -50.35 5.72
C THR A 494 4.34 -50.42 4.19
N VAL A 495 3.99 -49.34 3.52
CA VAL A 495 4.23 -49.15 2.08
C VAL A 495 5.56 -48.44 1.92
N ARG A 496 6.58 -49.16 1.45
CA ARG A 496 7.90 -48.59 1.16
C ARG A 496 7.91 -47.97 -0.24
N VAL A 497 8.35 -46.71 -0.33
CA VAL A 497 8.51 -45.97 -1.59
C VAL A 497 9.93 -45.41 -1.69
N SER A 498 10.59 -45.55 -2.84
CA SER A 498 11.98 -45.15 -3.05
C SER A 498 12.19 -44.42 -4.38
N GLY A 499 13.21 -43.56 -4.42
CA GLY A 499 13.71 -42.95 -5.67
C GLY A 499 12.83 -41.84 -6.27
N TYR A 500 11.74 -41.44 -5.60
CA TYR A 500 10.89 -40.33 -6.04
C TYR A 500 11.30 -39.00 -5.38
N GLU A 501 11.44 -37.94 -6.18
CA GLU A 501 11.83 -36.60 -5.69
C GLU A 501 10.86 -36.03 -4.63
N LEU A 502 9.58 -36.39 -4.73
CA LEU A 502 8.53 -35.93 -3.81
C LEU A 502 8.75 -36.39 -2.35
N ILE A 503 9.59 -37.40 -2.11
CA ILE A 503 9.93 -37.87 -0.76
C ILE A 503 10.59 -36.74 0.07
N LYS A 504 11.31 -35.82 -0.57
CA LYS A 504 11.91 -34.65 0.10
C LYS A 504 10.89 -33.77 0.80
N GLY A 505 9.64 -33.74 0.32
CA GLY A 505 8.54 -32.99 0.92
C GLY A 505 8.16 -33.44 2.33
N PHE A 506 8.60 -34.63 2.74
CA PHE A 506 8.35 -35.14 4.10
C PHE A 506 9.34 -34.60 5.15
N GLY A 507 10.51 -34.10 4.71
CA GLY A 507 11.54 -33.57 5.62
C GLY A 507 12.21 -34.65 6.46
N LEU A 508 12.51 -35.81 5.86
CA LEU A 508 13.26 -36.91 6.48
C LEU A 508 14.76 -36.65 6.39
N ASP A 509 15.53 -37.17 7.35
CA ASP A 509 17.00 -37.08 7.35
C ASP A 509 17.61 -37.74 6.10
N ASP A 510 17.04 -38.87 5.68
CA ASP A 510 17.33 -39.53 4.40
C ASP A 510 16.07 -39.53 3.52
N PRO A 511 15.98 -38.64 2.52
CA PRO A 511 14.83 -38.58 1.62
C PRO A 511 14.92 -39.55 0.44
N SER A 512 15.78 -40.58 0.48
CA SER A 512 15.87 -41.60 -0.58
C SER A 512 14.70 -42.59 -0.55
N THR A 513 14.18 -42.87 0.63
CA THR A 513 13.14 -43.87 0.89
C THR A 513 12.20 -43.38 1.98
N VAL A 514 10.92 -43.71 1.86
CA VAL A 514 9.93 -43.49 2.92
C VAL A 514 9.10 -44.75 3.16
N ASP A 515 8.85 -45.05 4.43
CA ASP A 515 7.93 -46.10 4.87
C ASP A 515 6.66 -45.45 5.41
N VAL A 516 5.54 -45.68 4.71
CA VAL A 516 4.24 -45.13 5.10
C VAL A 516 3.42 -46.23 5.80
N PRO A 517 3.14 -46.11 7.11
CA PRO A 517 2.36 -47.12 7.82
C PRO A 517 0.89 -47.14 7.37
N VAL A 518 0.30 -48.33 7.36
CA VAL A 518 -1.10 -48.56 6.96
C VAL A 518 -1.93 -49.06 8.13
N PHE A 519 -2.94 -48.28 8.51
CA PHE A 519 -3.87 -48.61 9.60
C PHE A 519 -5.20 -49.15 9.07
N ALA A 520 -5.86 -49.98 9.89
CA ALA A 520 -7.18 -50.49 9.58
C ALA A 520 -8.24 -49.39 9.76
N ASN A 521 -9.23 -49.35 8.86
CA ASN A 521 -10.41 -48.53 9.05
C ASN A 521 -11.42 -49.28 9.94
N TRP A 522 -11.43 -48.95 11.22
CA TRP A 522 -12.38 -49.51 12.18
C TRP A 522 -13.66 -48.66 12.25
N PRO A 523 -14.86 -49.28 12.40
CA PRO A 523 -16.09 -48.54 12.69
C PRO A 523 -15.98 -47.68 13.97
N ASP A 524 -15.20 -48.15 14.94
CA ASP A 524 -14.82 -47.39 16.12
C ASP A 524 -13.56 -46.56 15.84
N VAL A 525 -13.74 -45.28 15.56
CA VAL A 525 -12.65 -44.35 15.22
C VAL A 525 -11.70 -44.11 16.41
N ALA A 526 -12.15 -44.32 17.65
CA ALA A 526 -11.27 -44.23 18.82
C ALA A 526 -10.20 -45.33 18.78
N ARG A 527 -10.54 -46.52 18.28
CA ARG A 527 -9.58 -47.60 18.07
C ARG A 527 -8.52 -47.26 17.03
N ILE A 528 -8.90 -46.58 15.94
CA ILE A 528 -7.93 -46.11 14.94
C ILE A 528 -6.90 -45.18 15.59
N GLY A 529 -7.35 -44.22 16.41
CA GLY A 529 -6.46 -43.34 17.16
C GLY A 529 -5.53 -44.08 18.12
N ALA A 530 -6.02 -45.12 18.81
CA ALA A 530 -5.21 -45.94 19.71
C ALA A 530 -4.13 -46.74 18.97
N ASP A 531 -4.48 -47.35 17.83
CA ASP A 531 -3.53 -48.08 16.99
C ASP A 531 -2.42 -47.15 16.45
N ILE A 532 -2.79 -45.93 16.01
CA ILE A 532 -1.85 -44.89 15.57
C ILE A 532 -0.93 -44.45 16.71
N GLU A 533 -1.49 -44.15 17.88
CA GLU A 533 -0.70 -43.73 19.04
C GLU A 533 0.32 -44.81 19.46
N TYR A 534 -0.13 -46.07 19.52
CA TYR A 534 0.76 -47.19 19.83
C TYR A 534 1.91 -47.28 18.83
N TYR A 535 1.60 -47.27 17.53
CA TYR A 535 2.62 -47.34 16.49
C TYR A 535 3.61 -46.17 16.56
N LEU A 536 3.12 -44.94 16.73
CA LEU A 536 3.98 -43.75 16.74
C LEU A 536 4.89 -43.67 17.97
N ARG A 537 4.50 -44.29 19.09
CA ARG A 537 5.37 -44.45 20.28
C ARG A 537 6.49 -45.47 20.05
N GLU A 538 6.16 -46.60 19.44
CA GLU A 538 7.14 -47.64 19.13
C GLU A 538 8.10 -47.24 17.99
N ASN A 539 7.71 -46.28 17.15
CA ASN A 539 8.46 -45.87 15.97
C ASN A 539 8.76 -44.36 15.96
N PRO A 540 9.60 -43.81 16.87
CA PRO A 540 9.85 -42.37 16.98
C PRO A 540 10.40 -41.72 15.69
N GLY A 541 11.05 -42.49 14.81
CA GLY A 541 11.52 -42.06 13.49
C GLY A 541 10.49 -42.16 12.35
N ALA A 542 9.24 -42.57 12.62
CA ALA A 542 8.21 -42.70 11.60
C ALA A 542 8.00 -41.37 10.85
N ALA A 543 7.85 -41.45 9.53
CA ALA A 543 7.60 -40.32 8.67
C ALA A 543 6.30 -39.58 9.06
N PRO A 544 6.20 -38.26 8.80
CA PRO A 544 5.08 -37.43 9.24
C PRO A 544 3.78 -37.61 8.42
N ILE A 545 3.52 -38.85 8.00
CA ILE A 545 2.43 -39.28 7.13
C ILE A 545 1.99 -40.72 7.46
N LEU A 546 0.72 -41.03 7.25
CA LEU A 546 0.19 -42.39 7.39
C LEU A 546 -1.03 -42.62 6.48
N PHE A 547 -1.33 -43.90 6.22
CA PHE A 547 -2.53 -44.36 5.53
C PHE A 547 -3.55 -44.96 6.49
N ILE A 548 -4.84 -44.80 6.17
CA ILE A 548 -5.93 -45.57 6.77
C ILE A 548 -6.67 -46.24 5.60
N THR A 549 -6.65 -47.57 5.57
CA THR A 549 -7.08 -48.35 4.40
C THR A 549 -8.54 -48.06 4.03
N GLY A 550 -8.79 -47.64 2.78
CA GLY A 550 -10.13 -47.29 2.29
C GLY A 550 -10.80 -46.10 2.99
N HIS A 551 -10.03 -45.27 3.70
CA HIS A 551 -10.54 -44.13 4.48
C HIS A 551 -9.85 -42.83 4.06
N GLY A 552 -8.51 -42.77 4.11
CA GLY A 552 -7.78 -41.56 3.77
C GLY A 552 -6.33 -41.58 4.26
N ILE A 553 -5.74 -40.40 4.30
CA ILE A 553 -4.38 -40.17 4.82
C ILE A 553 -4.39 -39.16 5.94
N THR A 554 -3.38 -39.25 6.81
CA THR A 554 -3.10 -38.22 7.80
C THR A 554 -1.65 -37.78 7.66
N ALA A 555 -1.44 -36.46 7.59
CA ALA A 555 -0.14 -35.83 7.59
C ALA A 555 -0.06 -34.81 8.73
N TRP A 556 1.13 -34.59 9.28
CA TRP A 556 1.31 -33.61 10.35
C TRP A 556 2.58 -32.80 10.17
N GLY A 557 2.70 -31.69 10.90
CA GLY A 557 3.89 -30.85 10.89
C GLY A 557 3.88 -29.75 11.93
N ASP A 558 4.97 -29.00 11.98
CA ASP A 558 5.20 -27.90 12.92
C ASP A 558 4.22 -26.75 12.68
N THR A 559 3.76 -26.62 11.43
CA THR A 559 2.77 -25.64 11.01
C THR A 559 1.68 -26.29 10.16
N LEU A 560 0.52 -25.62 10.06
CA LEU A 560 -0.58 -26.07 9.22
C LEU A 560 -0.19 -26.13 7.73
N ALA A 561 0.65 -25.19 7.27
CA ALA A 561 1.18 -25.21 5.90
C ALA A 561 2.05 -26.44 5.66
N GLN A 562 2.95 -26.77 6.59
CA GLN A 562 3.80 -27.96 6.46
C GLN A 562 2.99 -29.26 6.47
N ALA A 563 1.97 -29.37 7.34
CA ALA A 563 1.08 -30.53 7.36
C ALA A 563 0.30 -30.69 6.05
N ARG A 564 -0.21 -29.57 5.48
CA ARG A 564 -0.86 -29.55 4.15
C ARG A 564 0.12 -29.99 3.06
N ASP A 565 1.31 -29.41 3.00
CA ASP A 565 2.29 -29.68 1.94
C ASP A 565 2.73 -31.15 1.94
N ARG A 566 2.85 -31.77 3.12
CA ARG A 566 3.11 -33.20 3.26
C ARG A 566 1.97 -34.06 2.72
N ALA A 567 0.71 -33.70 2.98
CA ALA A 567 -0.44 -34.37 2.36
C ALA A 567 -0.44 -34.22 0.84
N GLU A 568 -0.07 -33.04 0.32
CA GLU A 568 0.05 -32.80 -1.12
C GLU A 568 1.15 -33.64 -1.76
N CYS A 569 2.32 -33.71 -1.13
CA CYS A 569 3.42 -34.55 -1.61
C CYS A 569 3.05 -36.03 -1.62
N LEU A 570 2.34 -36.51 -0.58
CA LEU A 570 1.91 -37.90 -0.52
C LEU A 570 0.87 -38.22 -1.60
N GLU A 571 -0.13 -37.37 -1.82
CA GLU A 571 -1.13 -37.60 -2.86
C GLU A 571 -0.49 -37.59 -4.26
N ALA A 572 0.39 -36.62 -4.55
CA ALA A 572 1.10 -36.55 -5.83
C ALA A 572 2.03 -37.76 -6.04
N LEU A 573 2.68 -38.24 -4.97
CA LEU A 573 3.47 -39.46 -5.00
C LEU A 573 2.61 -40.69 -5.30
N CYS A 574 1.46 -40.81 -4.64
CA CYS A 574 0.52 -41.90 -4.87
C CYS A 574 -0.10 -41.85 -6.27
N GLU A 575 -0.32 -40.67 -6.83
CA GLU A 575 -0.76 -40.48 -8.21
C GLU A 575 0.28 -41.05 -9.20
N LEU A 576 1.56 -40.76 -8.99
CA LEU A 576 2.64 -41.32 -9.80
C LEU A 576 2.70 -42.85 -9.68
N ILE A 577 2.60 -43.38 -8.46
CA ILE A 577 2.58 -44.83 -8.22
C ILE A 577 1.37 -45.47 -8.90
N ALA A 578 0.18 -44.89 -8.78
CA ALA A 578 -1.04 -45.40 -9.40
C ALA A 578 -0.95 -45.41 -10.94
N ARG A 579 -0.31 -44.41 -11.53
CA ARG A 579 -0.13 -44.30 -12.99
C ARG A 579 0.99 -45.20 -13.53
N THR A 580 2.03 -45.45 -12.74
CA THR A 580 3.22 -46.22 -13.18
C THR A 580 3.21 -47.67 -12.72
N GLY A 581 2.46 -48.00 -11.67
CA GLY A 581 2.50 -49.29 -10.98
C GLY A 581 3.78 -49.54 -10.17
N ARG A 582 4.63 -48.53 -9.95
CA ARG A 582 5.94 -48.70 -9.30
C ARG A 582 6.05 -47.89 -8.02
N THR A 583 6.42 -48.56 -6.93
CA THR A 583 6.83 -47.90 -5.68
C THR A 583 8.32 -47.55 -5.65
N ASP A 584 9.09 -47.96 -6.66
CA ASP A 584 10.50 -47.65 -6.81
C ASP A 584 10.77 -46.94 -8.14
N ALA A 585 11.33 -45.74 -8.05
CA ALA A 585 11.74 -44.92 -9.19
C ALA A 585 13.27 -44.81 -9.33
N THR A 586 14.05 -45.63 -8.63
CA THR A 586 15.50 -45.69 -8.84
C THR A 586 15.82 -45.87 -10.33
N PRO A 587 16.75 -45.06 -10.89
CA PRO A 587 17.12 -45.17 -12.29
C PRO A 587 17.61 -46.58 -12.61
N PHE A 588 17.22 -47.12 -13.76
CA PHE A 588 17.88 -48.30 -14.31
C PHE A 588 19.38 -48.00 -14.42
N GLU A 589 20.23 -48.89 -13.91
CA GLU A 589 21.67 -48.81 -14.15
C GLU A 589 21.91 -48.75 -15.66
N ILE A 590 22.22 -47.56 -16.17
CA ILE A 590 22.84 -47.44 -17.48
C ILE A 590 24.28 -47.88 -17.22
N GLY A 591 24.66 -49.03 -17.80
CA GLY A 591 26.02 -49.57 -17.70
C GLY A 591 27.09 -48.52 -17.99
N PRO A 592 28.36 -48.77 -17.58
CA PRO A 592 29.39 -47.74 -17.48
C PRO A 592 29.48 -46.87 -18.74
N ARG A 593 29.43 -45.55 -18.54
CA ARG A 593 29.55 -44.51 -19.57
C ARG A 593 30.88 -44.58 -20.31
#